data_AF-A0A6F9J2F3-F1
#
_entry.id   AF-A0A6F9J2F3-F1
#
_cell.length_a   1.000
_cell.length_b   1.000
_cell.length_c   1.000
_cell.angle_alpha   90.00
_cell.angle_beta   90.00
_cell.angle_gamma   90.00
#
_symmetry.space_group_name_H-M   'P 1'
#
loop_
_entity.id
_entity.type
_entity.pdbx_description
1 polymer ?
#
loop_
_entity_poly.entity_id
_entity_poly.type
_entity_poly.pdbx_seq_one_letter_code
_entity_poly.pdbx_strand_id
1 'polypeptide(L)' 'MKNVIIIGAGGFARELYSYLKDANYEIIGYIDIQENNFFDLKYLGNEDNFDKKLIQKASFALGVGQINLRKKTL' A
#
# COMPACT_ATOMS: atom_id res chain seq x y z
N MET A 1 6.34 9.69 -13.64
CA MET A 1 6.52 8.84 -12.45
C MET A 1 5.17 8.27 -12.06
N LYS A 2 5.07 6.96 -11.75
CA LYS A 2 3.80 6.34 -11.39
C LYS A 2 3.67 6.36 -9.87
N ASN A 3 2.77 7.18 -9.33
CA ASN A 3 2.45 7.20 -7.91
C ASN A 3 1.89 5.83 -7.51
N VAL A 4 2.34 5.30 -6.38
CA VAL A 4 1.88 4.02 -5.83
C VAL A 4 1.45 4.19 -4.38
N ILE A 5 0.35 3.53 -4.04
CA ILE A 5 -0.10 3.32 -2.66
C ILE A 5 0.06 1.83 -2.36
N ILE A 6 0.64 1.49 -1.21
CA ILE A 6 0.78 0.10 -0.77
C ILE A 6 -0.43 -0.27 0.11
N ILE A 7 -1.02 -1.45 -0.13
CA ILE A 7 -2.07 -2.02 0.71
C ILE A 7 -1.45 -3.09 1.63
N GLY A 8 -1.57 -2.88 2.94
CA GLY A 8 -0.97 -3.67 4.02
C GLY A 8 0.41 -3.15 4.44
N ALA A 9 0.80 -3.38 5.69
CA ALA A 9 2.11 -3.01 6.24
C ALA A 9 2.85 -4.18 6.94
N GLY A 10 2.48 -5.42 6.60
CA GLY A 10 3.15 -6.63 7.09
C GLY A 10 4.53 -6.87 6.46
N GLY A 11 5.19 -7.98 6.83
CA GLY A 11 6.52 -8.33 6.32
C GLY A 11 6.62 -8.36 4.79
N PHE A 12 5.61 -8.92 4.12
CA PHE A 12 5.55 -8.94 2.65
C PHE A 12 5.42 -7.53 2.03
N ALA A 13 4.67 -6.63 2.65
CA ALA A 13 4.58 -5.23 2.23
C ALA A 13 5.93 -4.50 2.34
N ARG A 14 6.76 -4.89 3.31
CA ARG A 14 8.11 -4.31 3.47
C ARG A 14 9.07 -4.73 2.37
N GLU A 15 9.00 -5.97 1.94
CA GLU A 15 9.76 -6.43 0.76
C GLU A 15 9.26 -5.71 -0.50
N LEU A 16 7.94 -5.61 -0.67
CA LEU A 16 7.32 -4.89 -1.79
C LEU A 16 7.74 -3.41 -1.83
N TYR A 17 7.79 -2.74 -0.68
CA TYR A 17 8.30 -1.37 -0.57
C TYR A 17 9.72 -1.25 -1.14
N SER A 18 10.63 -2.16 -0.76
CA SER A 18 12.01 -2.14 -1.26
C SER A 18 12.05 -2.31 -2.79
N TYR A 19 11.31 -3.26 -3.36
CA TYR A 19 11.26 -3.45 -4.81
C TYR A 19 10.71 -2.23 -5.55
N LEU A 20 9.63 -1.61 -5.04
CA LEU A 20 9.04 -0.43 -5.65
C LEU A 20 10.00 0.77 -5.58
N LYS A 21 10.73 0.92 -4.47
CA LYS A 21 11.73 1.96 -4.29
C LYS A 21 12.90 1.78 -5.26
N ASP A 22 13.43 0.56 -5.37
CA ASP A 22 14.53 0.23 -6.30
C ASP A 22 14.12 0.41 -7.77
N ALA A 23 12.83 0.21 -8.08
CA ALA A 23 12.25 0.47 -9.38
C ALA A 23 11.84 1.95 -9.61
N ASN A 24 12.23 2.87 -8.71
CA ASN A 24 11.97 4.32 -8.79
C ASN A 24 10.47 4.69 -8.87
N TYR A 25 9.60 3.96 -8.17
CA TYR A 25 8.22 4.38 -7.95
C TYR A 25 8.11 5.42 -6.84
N GLU A 26 7.16 6.35 -6.98
CA GLU A 26 6.84 7.32 -5.95
C GLU A 26 5.77 6.73 -5.01
N ILE A 27 6.19 6.32 -3.81
CA ILE A 27 5.30 5.71 -2.82
C ILE A 27 4.71 6.82 -1.96
N ILE A 28 3.45 7.18 -2.21
CA ILE A 28 2.80 8.35 -1.60
C ILE A 28 2.10 8.06 -0.26
N GLY A 29 2.08 6.80 0.15
CA GLY A 29 1.53 6.36 1.42
C GLY A 29 1.09 4.90 1.41
N TYR A 30 0.40 4.50 2.46
CA TYR A 30 -0.11 3.14 2.62
C TYR A 30 -1.53 3.13 3.19
N ILE A 31 -2.25 2.05 2.90
CA ILE A 31 -3.56 1.72 3.46
C ILE A 31 -3.38 0.42 4.25
N ASP A 32 -3.90 0.35 5.46
CA ASP A 32 -3.92 -0.87 6.27
C ASP A 32 -5.15 -0.86 7.19
N ILE A 33 -5.43 -1.97 7.88
CA ILE A 33 -6.58 -2.09 8.80
C ILE A 33 -6.50 -1.03 9.91
N GLN A 34 -5.28 -0.71 10.35
CA GLN A 34 -4.98 0.31 11.35
C GLN A 34 -3.62 0.97 11.10
N GLU A 35 -3.44 2.18 11.63
CA GLU A 35 -2.17 2.89 11.58
C GLU A 35 -1.07 2.10 12.29
N ASN A 36 0.10 2.01 11.66
CA ASN A 36 1.28 1.37 12.21
C ASN A 36 2.57 1.97 11.63
N ASN A 37 3.72 1.58 12.16
CA ASN A 37 5.00 2.09 11.66
C ASN A 37 5.43 1.35 10.38
N PHE A 38 5.28 2.03 9.23
CA PHE A 38 5.68 1.51 7.93
C PHE A 38 6.58 2.50 7.17
N PHE A 39 7.88 2.51 7.52
CA PHE A 39 8.92 3.32 6.87
C PHE A 39 8.59 4.81 6.75
N ASP A 40 7.97 5.38 7.79
CA ASP A 40 7.52 6.79 7.84
C ASP A 40 6.57 7.17 6.70
N LEU A 41 5.98 6.19 6.02
CA LEU A 41 4.95 6.44 5.01
C LEU A 41 3.71 7.00 5.68
N LYS A 42 3.03 7.90 4.97
CA LYS A 42 1.75 8.45 5.42
C LYS A 42 0.69 7.34 5.44
N TYR A 43 0.04 7.17 6.59
CA TYR A 43 -1.19 6.39 6.68
C TYR A 43 -2.32 7.13 5.96
N LEU A 44 -2.91 6.48 4.95
CA LEU A 44 -3.97 7.06 4.11
C LEU A 44 -5.37 6.59 4.51
N GLY A 45 -5.46 5.75 5.54
CA GLY A 45 -6.70 5.17 6.04
C GLY A 45 -6.77 3.65 5.87
N ASN A 46 -7.96 3.12 6.08
CA ASN A 46 -8.31 1.72 5.91
C ASN A 46 -9.37 1.56 4.80
N GLU A 47 -9.91 0.35 4.63
CA GLU A 47 -10.91 0.05 3.60
C GLU A 47 -12.17 0.92 3.69
N ASP A 48 -12.55 1.38 4.88
CA ASP A 48 -13.76 2.15 5.12
C ASP A 48 -13.57 3.66 4.92
N ASN A 49 -12.38 4.19 5.20
CA ASN A 49 -12.18 5.63 5.37
C ASN A 49 -11.12 6.28 4.47
N PHE A 50 -10.44 5.52 3.60
CA PHE A 50 -9.47 6.12 2.69
C PHE A 50 -10.13 7.08 1.67
N ASP A 51 -9.42 8.14 1.27
CA ASP A 51 -9.92 9.08 0.25
C ASP A 51 -10.00 8.39 -1.13
N LYS A 52 -11.23 8.10 -1.58
CA LYS A 52 -11.50 7.47 -2.88
C LYS A 52 -10.95 8.26 -4.08
N LYS A 53 -10.66 9.56 -3.94
CA LYS A 53 -9.98 10.34 -5.00
C LYS A 53 -8.57 9.84 -5.29
N LEU A 54 -7.96 9.08 -4.38
CA LEU A 54 -6.66 8.43 -4.58
C LEU A 54 -6.69 7.38 -5.70
N ILE A 55 -7.87 6.79 -5.96
CA ILE A 55 -8.05 5.80 -7.05
C ILE A 55 -7.65 6.36 -8.41
N GLN A 56 -7.86 7.66 -8.62
CA GLN A 56 -7.53 8.35 -9.87
C GLN A 56 -6.08 8.87 -9.91
N LYS A 57 -5.38 8.89 -8.76
CA LYS A 57 -4.08 9.57 -8.59
C LYS A 57 -2.90 8.61 -8.49
N ALA A 58 -3.14 7.35 -8.16
CA ALA A 58 -2.09 6.36 -7.92
C ALA A 58 -2.54 4.97 -8.33
N SER A 59 -1.55 4.13 -8.66
CA SER A 59 -1.73 2.68 -8.73
C SER A 59 -1.66 2.09 -7.32
N PHE A 60 -2.24 0.90 -7.14
CA PHE A 60 -2.22 0.21 -5.85
C PHE A 60 -1.37 -1.04 -5.96
N ALA A 61 -0.50 -1.24 -4.96
CA ALA A 61 0.34 -2.42 -4.85
C ALA A 61 -0.07 -3.22 -3.62
N LEU A 62 -0.47 -4.47 -3.83
CA LEU A 62 -1.09 -5.30 -2.79
C LEU A 62 -0.01 -6.08 -2.00
N GLY A 63 0.36 -5.55 -0.84
CA GLY A 63 1.37 -6.07 0.08
C GLY A 63 0.85 -7.09 1.10
N VAL A 64 -0.19 -7.86 0.76
CA VAL A 64 -0.77 -8.89 1.65
C VAL A 64 -0.18 -10.26 1.33
N GLY A 65 0.57 -10.84 2.28
CA GLY A 65 1.22 -12.15 2.12
C GLY A 65 0.26 -13.34 2.13
N GLN A 66 -0.84 -13.25 2.90
CA GLN A 66 -1.84 -14.32 2.96
C GLN A 66 -2.62 -14.40 1.65
N ILE A 67 -2.44 -15.51 0.91
CA ILE A 67 -3.02 -15.71 -0.42
C ILE A 67 -4.55 -15.60 -0.40
N ASN A 68 -5.20 -16.20 0.61
CA ASN A 68 -6.67 -16.19 0.70
C ASN A 68 -7.23 -14.79 0.92
N LEU A 69 -6.56 -13.99 1.77
CA LEU A 69 -6.94 -12.59 1.99
C LEU A 69 -6.68 -11.76 0.73
N ARG A 70 -5.51 -11.94 0.11
CA ARG A 70 -5.14 -11.24 -1.11
C ARG A 70 -6.12 -11.47 -2.27
N LYS A 71 -6.63 -12.70 -2.42
CA LYS A 71 -7.65 -13.04 -3.43
C LYS A 71 -9.00 -12.36 -3.19
N LYS A 72 -9.36 -12.05 -1.94
CA LYS A 72 -10.62 -11.37 -1.60
C LYS A 72 -10.56 -9.87 -1.94
N THR A 73 -9.36 -9.30 -2.00
CA THR A 73 -9.11 -7.89 -2.27
C THR A 73 -8.96 -7.58 -3.78
N LEU A 74 -8.80 -8.62 -4.62
CA LEU A 74 -8.80 -8.54 -6.09
C LEU A 74 -10.22 -8.69 -6.63
#